data_AF-A0A830DVL6-F1
#
_entry.id   AF-A0A830DVL6-F1
#
_cell.length_a   1.000
_cell.length_b   1.000
_cell.length_c   1.000
_cell.angle_alpha   90.00
_cell.angle_beta   90.00
_cell.angle_gamma   90.00
#
_symmetry.space_group_name_H-M   'P 1'
#
loop_
_entity.id
_entity.type
_entity.pdbx_description
1 polymer ?
#
loop_
_entity_poly.entity_id
_entity_poly.type
_entity_poly.pdbx_seq_one_letter_code
_entity_poly.pdbx_strand_id
1 'polypeptide(L)'
;MNRDSVARLTRLVTALGAVLVLLGLAVQVTTLRLGLPHPPWELRAASDAEVLGVGLWWVAVATRLVGPRRARRRGGAEREAVYVTRGLLDALLDRAARAEPSRESLSLGTAAAGELDGAESLDETRRVFSHFVHPSAGAAVRGVFGVDLATAPGRTPGQFVSHPWGPLAATKRDTLREVVLVAVPPWDDDCVAAFDRAGRRRPLRVVDAEPRESFDEPVPTVGSAASPSAPTPADG
;
A
#
# COMPACT_ATOMS: atom_id res chain seq x y z
N MET A 1 0.19 16.93 34.13
CA MET A 1 0.09 15.51 34.56
C MET A 1 1.42 14.83 34.24
N ASN A 2 2.13 14.31 35.26
CA ASN A 2 3.52 13.87 35.12
C ASN A 2 3.63 12.52 34.37
N ARG A 3 4.68 12.34 33.55
CA ARG A 3 4.88 11.16 32.67
C ARG A 3 4.92 9.84 33.47
N ASP A 4 5.44 9.91 34.69
CA ASP A 4 5.52 8.78 35.62
C ASP A 4 4.17 8.40 36.25
N SER A 5 3.22 9.35 36.30
CA SER A 5 1.86 9.10 36.76
C SER A 5 1.07 8.31 35.71
N VAL A 6 1.27 8.64 34.43
CA VAL A 6 0.62 7.93 33.31
C VAL A 6 1.13 6.49 33.22
N ALA A 7 2.45 6.27 33.33
CA ALA A 7 3.04 4.94 33.31
C ALA A 7 2.58 4.05 34.50
N ARG A 8 2.42 4.64 35.70
CA ARG A 8 1.88 3.93 36.87
C ARG A 8 0.40 3.60 36.70
N LEU A 9 -0.39 4.54 36.19
CA LEU A 9 -1.81 4.34 35.93
C LEU A 9 -2.04 3.23 34.90
N THR A 10 -1.28 3.21 33.80
CA THR A 10 -1.37 2.15 32.80
C THR A 10 -1.05 0.77 33.39
N ARG A 11 0.00 0.65 34.23
CA ARG A 11 0.35 -0.63 34.89
C ARG A 11 -0.75 -1.09 35.85
N LEU A 12 -1.35 -0.18 36.62
CA LEU A 12 -2.43 -0.50 37.55
C LEU A 12 -3.68 -0.98 36.81
N VAL A 13 -4.06 -0.31 35.72
CA VAL A 13 -5.22 -0.70 34.89
C VAL A 13 -5.00 -2.09 34.26
N THR A 14 -3.79 -2.37 33.76
CA THR A 14 -3.46 -3.68 33.21
C THR A 14 -3.48 -4.79 34.27
N ALA A 15 -2.93 -4.52 35.46
CA ALA A 15 -2.93 -5.47 36.57
C ALA A 15 -4.36 -5.76 37.06
N LEU A 16 -5.20 -4.74 37.20
CA LEU A 16 -6.60 -4.88 37.59
C LEU A 16 -7.39 -5.72 36.58
N GLY A 17 -7.19 -5.49 35.27
CA GLY A 17 -7.79 -6.29 34.22
C GLY A 17 -7.39 -7.76 34.29
N ALA A 18 -6.11 -8.06 34.53
CA ALA A 18 -5.63 -9.43 34.68
C ALA A 18 -6.23 -10.14 35.91
N VAL A 19 -6.40 -9.43 37.03
CA VAL A 19 -7.02 -9.97 38.25
C VAL A 19 -8.48 -10.33 38.02
N LEU A 20 -9.25 -9.47 37.34
CA LEU A 20 -10.67 -9.73 37.05
C LEU A 20 -10.86 -10.96 36.15
N VAL A 21 -9.99 -11.15 35.16
CA VAL A 21 -10.00 -12.35 34.29
C VAL A 21 -9.72 -13.61 35.10
N LEU A 22 -8.71 -13.58 35.98
CA LEU A 22 -8.38 -14.72 36.84
C LEU A 22 -9.51 -15.04 37.82
N LEU A 23 -10.19 -14.03 38.38
CA LEU A 23 -11.32 -14.20 39.28
C LEU A 23 -12.51 -14.85 38.56
N GLY A 24 -12.84 -14.39 37.35
CA GLY A 24 -13.90 -15.00 36.53
C GLY A 24 -13.60 -16.47 36.18
N LEU A 25 -12.35 -16.76 35.83
CA LEU A 25 -11.91 -18.12 35.51
C LEU A 25 -11.93 -19.03 36.76
N ALA A 26 -11.58 -18.50 37.93
CA ALA A 26 -11.70 -19.21 39.19
C ALA A 26 -13.16 -19.55 39.51
N VAL A 27 -14.10 -18.61 39.38
CA VAL A 27 -15.54 -18.86 39.58
C VAL A 27 -16.04 -19.93 38.62
N GLN A 28 -15.65 -19.88 37.35
CA GLN A 28 -16.03 -20.85 36.32
C GLN A 28 -15.49 -22.27 36.62
N VAL A 29 -14.24 -22.36 37.08
CA VAL A 29 -13.62 -23.64 37.47
C VAL A 29 -14.28 -24.19 38.73
N THR A 30 -14.59 -23.34 39.69
CA THR A 30 -15.28 -23.70 40.94
C THR A 30 -16.70 -24.21 40.65
N THR A 31 -17.46 -23.55 39.76
CA THR A 31 -18.80 -24.02 39.37
C THR A 31 -18.75 -25.35 38.62
N LEU A 32 -17.76 -25.56 37.72
CA LEU A 32 -17.57 -26.86 37.06
C LEU A 32 -17.13 -27.98 38.03
N ARG A 33 -16.27 -27.66 39.00
CA ARG A 33 -15.68 -28.65 39.94
C ARG A 33 -16.65 -29.09 41.03
N LEU A 34 -17.51 -28.20 41.53
CA LEU A 34 -18.40 -28.52 42.64
C LEU A 34 -19.76 -29.12 42.22
N GLY A 35 -20.05 -29.20 40.91
CA GLY A 35 -21.29 -29.82 40.43
C GLY A 35 -22.56 -29.20 41.02
N LEU A 36 -22.50 -27.90 41.36
CA LEU A 36 -23.62 -27.21 41.99
C LEU A 36 -24.76 -27.06 40.97
N PRO A 37 -26.01 -27.36 41.35
CA PRO A 37 -27.16 -27.10 40.50
C PRO A 37 -27.26 -25.59 40.23
N HIS A 38 -27.46 -25.24 38.97
CA HIS A 38 -27.70 -23.87 38.52
C HIS A 38 -28.95 -23.31 39.23
N PRO A 39 -28.91 -22.07 39.74
CA PRO A 39 -30.06 -21.50 40.42
C PRO A 39 -31.23 -21.30 39.43
N PRO A 40 -32.49 -21.47 39.87
CA PRO A 40 -33.66 -21.63 39.00
C PRO A 40 -34.27 -20.33 38.48
N TRP A 41 -33.58 -19.18 38.61
CA TRP A 41 -34.07 -17.92 38.07
C TRP A 41 -33.54 -17.74 36.63
N GLU A 42 -34.23 -18.40 35.70
CA GLU A 42 -34.26 -17.97 34.31
C GLU A 42 -34.87 -16.56 34.24
N LEU A 43 -34.02 -15.54 34.18
CA LEU A 43 -34.39 -14.35 33.44
C LEU A 43 -34.35 -14.70 31.95
N ARG A 44 -35.48 -14.47 31.27
CA ARG A 44 -35.58 -14.35 29.81
C ARG A 44 -34.59 -13.29 29.31
N ALA A 45 -33.34 -13.69 29.12
CA ALA A 45 -32.33 -13.00 28.34
C ALA A 45 -31.71 -14.05 27.41
N ALA A 46 -32.47 -14.43 26.38
CA ALA A 46 -31.82 -14.73 25.12
C ALA A 46 -31.10 -13.43 24.71
N SER A 47 -29.81 -13.52 24.40
CA SER A 47 -28.81 -12.44 24.29
C SER A 47 -28.03 -12.21 25.59
N ASP A 48 -26.82 -12.80 25.65
CA ASP A 48 -25.62 -12.26 26.36
C ASP A 48 -24.46 -13.28 26.46
N ALA A 49 -24.46 -14.35 25.66
CA ALA A 49 -23.21 -15.01 25.28
C ALA A 49 -22.32 -14.12 24.37
N GLU A 50 -22.90 -13.07 23.77
CA GLU A 50 -22.14 -12.08 22.98
C GLU A 50 -21.41 -11.05 23.84
N VAL A 51 -21.84 -10.75 25.06
CA VAL A 51 -21.19 -9.72 25.89
C VAL A 51 -19.84 -10.21 26.45
N LEU A 52 -19.70 -11.52 26.70
CA LEU A 52 -18.41 -12.12 27.07
C LEU A 52 -17.47 -12.32 25.86
N GLY A 53 -18.03 -12.42 24.65
CA GLY A 53 -17.25 -12.42 23.40
C GLY A 53 -16.71 -11.04 23.03
N VAL A 54 -17.51 -9.98 23.22
CA VAL A 54 -17.11 -8.59 22.93
C VAL A 54 -16.03 -8.11 23.90
N GLY A 55 -16.12 -8.44 25.19
CA GLY A 55 -15.10 -8.05 26.18
C GLY A 55 -13.70 -8.65 25.91
N LEU A 56 -13.64 -9.95 25.60
CA LEU A 56 -12.36 -10.65 25.35
C LEU A 56 -11.77 -10.29 23.98
N TRP A 57 -12.61 -10.02 22.98
CA TRP A 57 -12.17 -9.48 21.69
C TRP A 57 -11.57 -8.08 21.83
N TRP A 58 -12.14 -7.20 22.67
CA TRP A 58 -11.55 -5.88 22.95
C TRP A 58 -10.24 -5.96 23.75
N VAL A 59 -10.05 -6.95 24.64
CA VAL A 59 -8.75 -7.17 25.33
C VAL A 59 -7.69 -7.72 24.38
N ALA A 60 -8.06 -8.61 23.44
CA ALA A 60 -7.15 -9.10 22.40
C ALA A 60 -6.79 -8.01 21.37
N VAL A 61 -7.72 -7.12 21.04
CA VAL A 61 -7.47 -5.92 20.21
C VAL A 61 -6.60 -4.90 20.96
N ALA A 62 -6.85 -4.66 22.24
CA ALA A 62 -6.09 -3.70 23.05
C ALA A 62 -4.66 -4.17 23.36
N THR A 63 -4.44 -5.46 23.64
CA THR A 63 -3.11 -5.99 23.96
C THR A 63 -2.25 -6.23 22.72
N ARG A 64 -2.84 -6.35 21.52
CA ARG A 64 -2.08 -6.41 20.25
C ARG A 64 -1.52 -5.05 19.81
N LEU A 65 -1.98 -3.95 20.40
CA LEU A 65 -1.57 -2.58 20.06
C LEU A 65 -0.47 -1.99 20.98
N VAL A 66 -0.13 -2.65 22.09
CA VAL A 66 0.85 -2.12 23.06
C VAL A 66 1.97 -3.11 23.34
N GLY A 67 2.74 -3.44 22.31
CA GLY A 67 4.07 -4.02 22.45
C GLY A 67 5.14 -3.01 22.02
N PRO A 68 6.27 -2.84 22.72
CA PRO A 68 7.36 -1.98 22.27
C PRO A 68 8.08 -2.67 21.11
N ARG A 69 7.58 -2.44 19.88
CA ARG A 69 8.25 -2.84 18.62
C ARG A 69 8.42 -1.65 17.68
N ARG A 70 8.70 -0.46 18.20
CA ARG A 70 8.52 0.80 17.43
C ARG A 70 9.76 1.35 16.73
N ALA A 71 10.97 0.87 17.01
CA ALA A 71 12.18 1.37 16.34
C ALA A 71 12.57 0.51 15.13
N ARG A 72 12.75 -0.81 15.31
CA ARG A 72 13.26 -1.70 14.24
C ARG A 72 12.22 -2.03 13.15
N ARG A 73 10.91 -1.95 13.47
CA ARG A 73 9.82 -2.16 12.51
C ARG A 73 9.51 -0.92 11.66
N ARG A 74 9.86 0.30 12.10
CA ARG A 74 9.62 1.52 11.32
C ARG A 74 10.47 1.54 10.05
N GLY A 75 11.78 1.34 10.17
CA GLY A 75 12.67 1.29 8.99
C GLY A 75 12.36 0.12 8.05
N GLY A 76 11.92 -1.03 8.59
CA GLY A 76 11.44 -2.15 7.76
C GLY A 76 10.12 -1.85 7.04
N ALA A 77 9.16 -1.23 7.73
CA ALA A 77 7.88 -0.84 7.17
C ALA A 77 8.01 0.29 6.14
N GLU A 78 8.95 1.22 6.32
CA GLU A 78 9.28 2.27 5.33
C GLU A 78 9.94 1.67 4.09
N ARG A 79 10.82 0.66 4.27
CA ARG A 79 11.40 -0.09 3.15
C ARG A 79 10.34 -0.92 2.42
N GLU A 80 9.34 -1.45 3.11
CA GLU A 80 8.19 -2.15 2.53
C GLU A 80 7.09 -1.23 2.00
N ALA A 81 7.09 0.06 2.31
CA ALA A 81 6.01 0.96 1.93
C ALA A 81 5.93 1.12 0.41
N VAL A 82 4.71 1.09 -0.13
CA VAL A 82 4.43 1.42 -1.52
C VAL A 82 4.21 2.92 -1.58
N TYR A 83 4.91 3.59 -2.49
CA TYR A 83 4.79 5.03 -2.72
C TYR A 83 4.06 5.28 -4.03
N VAL A 84 3.14 6.23 -4.02
CA VAL A 84 2.35 6.66 -5.18
C VAL A 84 2.32 8.18 -5.23
N THR A 85 2.39 8.77 -6.42
CA THR A 85 2.19 10.23 -6.55
C THR A 85 0.71 10.57 -6.33
N ARG A 86 0.43 11.74 -5.75
CA ARG A 86 -0.93 12.24 -5.56
C ARG A 86 -1.68 12.31 -6.89
N GLY A 87 -1.08 12.93 -7.90
CA GLY A 87 -1.71 13.04 -9.23
C GLY A 87 -2.09 11.70 -9.87
N LEU A 88 -1.26 10.65 -9.69
CA LEU A 88 -1.64 9.31 -10.17
C LEU A 88 -2.81 8.74 -9.36
N LEU A 89 -2.76 8.84 -8.03
CA LEU A 89 -3.81 8.30 -7.18
C LEU A 89 -5.17 8.95 -7.48
N ASP A 90 -5.20 10.27 -7.59
CA ASP A 90 -6.42 11.04 -7.90
C ASP A 90 -6.99 10.60 -9.25
N ALA A 91 -6.15 10.47 -10.27
CA ALA A 91 -6.57 10.01 -11.59
C ALA A 91 -7.12 8.56 -11.58
N LEU A 92 -6.56 7.68 -10.75
CA LEU A 92 -7.04 6.31 -10.58
C LEU A 92 -8.42 6.26 -9.91
N LEU A 93 -8.61 7.02 -8.84
CA LEU A 93 -9.86 7.07 -8.09
C LEU A 93 -10.98 7.69 -8.93
N ASP A 94 -10.70 8.82 -9.58
CA ASP A 94 -11.63 9.50 -10.49
C ASP A 94 -12.05 8.60 -11.67
N ARG A 95 -11.10 7.84 -12.23
CA ARG A 95 -11.40 6.85 -13.27
C ARG A 95 -12.23 5.68 -12.75
N ALA A 96 -11.96 5.17 -11.55
CA ALA A 96 -12.76 4.12 -10.94
C ALA A 96 -14.20 4.57 -10.66
N ALA A 97 -14.37 5.79 -10.14
CA ALA A 97 -15.68 6.38 -9.90
C ALA A 97 -16.50 6.54 -11.20
N ARG A 98 -15.87 6.98 -12.30
CA ARG A 98 -16.52 7.09 -13.62
C ARG A 98 -16.87 5.74 -14.24
N ALA A 99 -16.08 4.71 -13.95
CA ALA A 99 -16.31 3.39 -14.51
C ALA A 99 -17.42 2.62 -13.80
N GLU A 100 -17.75 2.97 -12.55
CA GLU A 100 -18.84 2.37 -11.78
C GLU A 100 -20.14 2.36 -12.61
N PRO A 101 -20.83 1.20 -12.77
CA PRO A 101 -20.70 -0.05 -12.02
C PRO A 101 -19.61 -1.05 -12.49
N SER A 102 -18.89 -0.73 -13.56
CA SER A 102 -17.86 -1.61 -14.13
C SER A 102 -16.54 -1.57 -13.33
N ARG A 103 -15.74 -2.63 -13.47
CA ARG A 103 -14.38 -2.71 -12.91
C ARG A 103 -13.36 -2.12 -13.87
N GLU A 104 -12.39 -1.40 -13.33
CA GLU A 104 -11.19 -0.94 -14.03
C GLU A 104 -9.99 -1.81 -13.65
N SER A 105 -9.09 -2.03 -14.61
CA SER A 105 -7.84 -2.74 -14.41
C SER A 105 -6.75 -2.09 -15.25
N LEU A 106 -5.81 -1.40 -14.61
CA LEU A 106 -4.83 -0.53 -15.27
C LEU A 106 -3.40 -0.87 -14.84
N SER A 107 -2.50 -1.07 -15.81
CA SER A 107 -1.09 -1.33 -15.53
C SER A 107 -0.40 -0.04 -15.08
N LEU A 108 0.45 -0.15 -14.05
CA LEU A 108 1.14 0.99 -13.45
C LEU A 108 2.65 0.89 -13.60
N GLY A 109 3.28 2.03 -13.88
CA GLY A 109 4.73 2.20 -13.93
C GLY A 109 5.24 3.02 -12.75
N THR A 110 6.56 2.98 -12.55
CA THR A 110 7.25 3.69 -11.47
C THR A 110 8.32 4.60 -12.04
N ALA A 111 8.52 5.76 -11.44
CA ALA A 111 9.71 6.58 -11.58
C ALA A 111 10.59 6.44 -10.34
N ALA A 112 11.88 6.76 -10.46
CA ALA A 112 12.75 6.93 -9.29
C ALA A 112 12.40 8.26 -8.59
N ALA A 113 12.54 8.34 -7.27
CA ALA A 113 12.23 9.58 -6.54
C ALA A 113 13.11 10.76 -6.97
N GLY A 114 14.37 10.50 -7.38
CA GLY A 114 15.25 11.53 -7.94
C GLY A 114 14.75 12.12 -9.27
N GLU A 115 13.85 11.44 -9.97
CA GLU A 115 13.21 11.91 -11.21
C GLU A 115 11.91 12.69 -10.95
N LEU A 116 11.53 12.90 -9.67
CA LEU A 116 10.31 13.58 -9.28
C LEU A 116 10.63 14.85 -8.47
N ASP A 117 9.97 15.96 -8.82
CA ASP A 117 9.93 17.18 -8.02
C ASP A 117 8.95 16.98 -6.86
N GLY A 118 9.36 17.25 -5.62
CA GLY A 118 8.53 17.04 -4.41
C GLY A 118 8.77 15.70 -3.68
N ALA A 119 9.69 14.87 -4.19
CA ALA A 119 10.04 13.57 -3.59
C ALA A 119 11.39 13.57 -2.85
N GLU A 120 11.96 14.74 -2.55
CA GLU A 120 13.32 14.90 -1.99
C GLU A 120 13.51 14.28 -0.60
N SER A 121 12.40 13.97 0.10
CA SER A 121 12.44 13.29 1.39
C SER A 121 12.69 11.78 1.30
N LEU A 122 12.65 11.21 0.08
CA LEU A 122 12.88 9.80 -0.19
C LEU A 122 14.31 9.58 -0.71
N ASP A 123 14.80 8.34 -0.59
CA ASP A 123 16.01 7.91 -1.30
C ASP A 123 15.84 8.09 -2.81
N GLU A 124 16.82 8.68 -3.50
CA GLU A 124 16.71 9.01 -4.93
C GLU A 124 16.34 7.81 -5.81
N THR A 125 16.77 6.61 -5.43
CA THR A 125 16.49 5.37 -6.18
C THR A 125 15.15 4.73 -5.81
N ARG A 126 14.43 5.32 -4.84
CA ARG A 126 13.15 4.80 -4.36
C ARG A 126 12.13 4.83 -5.49
N ARG A 127 11.53 3.67 -5.79
CA ARG A 127 10.45 3.57 -6.77
C ARG A 127 9.16 4.18 -6.23
N VAL A 128 8.58 5.09 -7.00
CA VAL A 128 7.28 5.73 -6.75
C VAL A 128 6.37 5.47 -7.95
N PHE A 129 5.17 4.93 -7.72
CA PHE A 129 4.17 4.77 -8.77
C PHE A 129 3.72 6.15 -9.25
N SER A 130 3.91 6.44 -10.54
CA SER A 130 3.73 7.80 -11.07
C SER A 130 2.90 7.88 -12.35
N HIS A 131 2.76 6.80 -13.10
CA HIS A 131 2.09 6.84 -14.41
C HIS A 131 1.39 5.53 -14.78
N PHE A 132 0.47 5.64 -15.73
CA PHE A 132 -0.15 4.52 -16.42
C PHE A 132 0.82 3.94 -17.46
N VAL A 133 0.91 2.62 -17.54
CA VAL A 133 1.60 1.95 -18.65
C VAL A 133 0.55 1.55 -19.68
N HIS A 134 0.55 2.24 -20.82
CA HIS A 134 -0.35 1.91 -21.91
C HIS A 134 0.15 0.65 -22.65
N PRO A 135 -0.72 -0.35 -22.91
CA PRO A 135 -0.32 -1.58 -23.61
C PRO A 135 0.35 -1.35 -24.97
N SER A 136 -0.04 -0.29 -25.67
CA SER A 136 0.43 0.01 -27.03
C SER A 136 1.81 0.68 -27.10
N ALA A 137 2.40 1.08 -25.96
CA ALA A 137 3.72 1.71 -25.96
C ALA A 137 4.82 0.78 -26.54
N GLY A 138 4.66 -0.53 -26.45
CA GLY A 138 5.60 -1.49 -27.08
C GLY A 138 5.38 -1.73 -28.56
N ALA A 139 4.13 -1.67 -29.00
CA ALA A 139 3.79 -1.90 -30.40
C ALA A 139 4.28 -0.75 -31.31
N ALA A 140 4.23 0.50 -30.83
CA ALA A 140 4.68 1.67 -31.57
C ALA A 140 6.21 1.70 -31.76
N VAL A 141 6.99 1.31 -30.73
CA VAL A 141 8.46 1.33 -30.79
C VAL A 141 9.03 0.12 -31.56
N ARG A 142 8.38 -1.04 -31.45
CA ARG A 142 8.70 -2.23 -32.27
C ARG A 142 8.57 -1.95 -33.77
N GLY A 143 7.63 -1.09 -34.17
CA GLY A 143 7.42 -0.71 -35.57
C GLY A 143 8.56 0.10 -36.18
N VAL A 144 9.36 0.81 -35.38
CA VAL A 144 10.43 1.70 -35.88
C VAL A 144 11.82 1.10 -35.68
N PHE A 145 12.05 0.43 -34.54
CA PHE A 145 13.39 -0.04 -34.18
C PHE A 145 13.56 -1.56 -34.30
N GLY A 146 12.50 -2.33 -34.56
CA GLY A 146 12.56 -3.80 -34.66
C GLY A 146 12.90 -4.52 -33.34
N VAL A 147 13.16 -3.77 -32.27
CA VAL A 147 13.38 -4.23 -30.89
C VAL A 147 12.21 -3.80 -30.01
N ASP A 148 11.76 -4.71 -29.14
CA ASP A 148 10.73 -4.44 -28.14
C ASP A 148 11.35 -3.66 -26.96
N LEU A 149 11.34 -2.33 -27.07
CA LEU A 149 11.80 -1.42 -26.02
C LEU A 149 10.68 -0.99 -25.06
N ALA A 150 9.47 -1.53 -25.20
CA ALA A 150 8.49 -1.31 -24.13
C ALA A 150 8.97 -1.95 -22.83
N THR A 151 8.48 -1.41 -21.72
CA THR A 151 8.27 -2.25 -20.54
C THR A 151 7.36 -3.40 -20.98
N ALA A 152 7.94 -4.56 -21.30
CA ALA A 152 7.22 -5.67 -21.91
C ALA A 152 5.91 -5.93 -21.13
N PRO A 153 4.75 -6.04 -21.80
CA PRO A 153 3.48 -6.27 -21.13
C PRO A 153 3.59 -7.51 -20.24
N GLY A 154 3.56 -7.31 -18.92
CA GLY A 154 3.87 -8.34 -17.93
C GLY A 154 5.03 -8.02 -16.97
N ARG A 155 5.85 -7.02 -17.28
CA ARG A 155 6.98 -6.52 -16.49
C ARG A 155 6.68 -5.21 -15.75
N THR A 156 5.44 -4.74 -15.79
CA THR A 156 5.04 -3.55 -15.03
C THR A 156 5.08 -3.85 -13.54
N PRO A 157 5.70 -2.98 -12.72
CA PRO A 157 5.85 -3.22 -11.29
C PRO A 157 4.51 -3.23 -10.55
N GLY A 158 3.45 -2.64 -11.11
CA GLY A 158 2.15 -2.62 -10.46
C GLY A 158 0.93 -2.72 -11.36
N GLN A 159 -0.19 -2.92 -10.70
CA GLN A 159 -1.53 -2.99 -11.27
C GLN A 159 -2.49 -2.22 -10.34
N PHE A 160 -3.39 -1.44 -10.91
CA PHE A 160 -4.57 -0.94 -10.22
C PHE A 160 -5.79 -1.80 -10.59
N VAL A 161 -6.65 -2.07 -9.61
CA VAL A 161 -7.95 -2.73 -9.81
C VAL A 161 -9.02 -2.03 -8.98
N SER A 162 -10.18 -1.74 -9.59
CA SER A 162 -11.35 -1.24 -8.85
C SER A 162 -12.34 -2.35 -8.52
N HIS A 163 -12.90 -2.30 -7.31
CA HIS A 163 -13.87 -3.26 -6.79
C HIS A 163 -15.18 -2.55 -6.39
N PRO A 164 -16.05 -2.16 -7.34
CA PRO A 164 -17.31 -1.45 -7.03
C PRO A 164 -18.22 -2.18 -6.03
N TRP A 165 -18.24 -3.52 -6.09
CA TRP A 165 -19.01 -4.37 -5.18
C TRP A 165 -18.14 -5.42 -4.47
N GLY A 166 -16.83 -5.18 -4.43
CA GLY A 166 -15.87 -6.12 -3.88
C GLY A 166 -15.24 -5.62 -2.58
N PRO A 167 -14.46 -6.47 -1.91
CA PRO A 167 -13.71 -6.06 -0.74
C PRO A 167 -12.53 -5.16 -1.12
N LEU A 168 -12.08 -4.33 -0.17
CA LEU A 168 -10.79 -3.66 -0.21
C LEU A 168 -9.66 -4.67 0.09
N ALA A 169 -9.50 -5.63 -0.81
CA ALA A 169 -8.54 -6.71 -0.73
C ALA A 169 -8.22 -7.23 -2.13
N ALA A 170 -6.97 -7.64 -2.35
CA ALA A 170 -6.61 -8.41 -3.53
C ALA A 170 -7.31 -9.78 -3.51
N THR A 171 -7.97 -10.12 -4.61
CA THR A 171 -8.73 -11.36 -4.79
C THR A 171 -8.04 -12.27 -5.81
N LYS A 172 -8.47 -13.55 -5.87
CA LYS A 172 -7.96 -14.51 -6.86
C LYS A 172 -8.30 -14.13 -8.31
N ARG A 173 -9.24 -13.22 -8.53
CA ARG A 173 -9.63 -12.72 -9.86
C ARG A 173 -8.69 -11.61 -10.35
N ASP A 174 -7.88 -11.06 -9.47
CA ASP A 174 -7.02 -9.94 -9.78
C ASP A 174 -5.68 -10.44 -10.33
N THR A 175 -5.15 -9.72 -11.31
CA THR A 175 -3.80 -10.01 -11.80
C THR A 175 -2.79 -9.52 -10.76
N LEU A 176 -2.23 -10.46 -9.99
CA LEU A 176 -1.28 -10.15 -8.94
C LEU A 176 0.12 -9.86 -9.51
N ARG A 177 0.43 -8.56 -9.70
CA ARG A 177 1.77 -8.03 -9.99
C ARG A 177 2.62 -7.96 -8.71
N GLU A 178 3.82 -7.39 -8.78
CA GLU A 178 4.66 -7.14 -7.58
C GLU A 178 3.87 -6.34 -6.54
N VAL A 179 3.15 -5.30 -6.99
CA VAL A 179 2.21 -4.53 -6.18
C VAL A 179 0.85 -4.44 -6.89
N VAL A 180 -0.23 -4.62 -6.13
CA VAL A 180 -1.60 -4.35 -6.59
C VAL A 180 -2.21 -3.26 -5.73
N LEU A 181 -2.62 -2.15 -6.35
CA LEU A 181 -3.46 -1.13 -5.72
C LEU A 181 -4.93 -1.52 -5.95
N VAL A 182 -5.68 -1.70 -4.88
CA VAL A 182 -7.12 -1.98 -4.93
C VAL A 182 -7.86 -0.79 -4.37
N ALA A 183 -8.87 -0.31 -5.08
CA ALA A 183 -9.78 0.74 -4.60
C ALA A 183 -11.24 0.26 -4.58
N VAL A 184 -12.03 0.82 -3.65
CA VAL A 184 -13.46 0.57 -3.49
C VAL A 184 -14.24 1.90 -3.34
N PRO A 185 -15.57 1.93 -3.57
CA PRO A 185 -16.39 3.08 -3.20
C PRO A 185 -16.27 3.41 -1.70
N PRO A 186 -16.38 4.69 -1.30
CA PRO A 186 -16.75 5.86 -2.12
C PRO A 186 -15.61 6.53 -2.91
N TRP A 187 -14.49 5.82 -3.16
CA TRP A 187 -13.37 6.28 -4.01
C TRP A 187 -12.56 7.43 -3.42
N ASP A 188 -12.37 7.42 -2.10
CA ASP A 188 -11.48 8.33 -1.38
C ASP A 188 -10.12 7.69 -1.06
N ASP A 189 -9.21 8.49 -0.50
CA ASP A 189 -7.84 8.11 -0.11
C ASP A 189 -7.79 6.97 0.93
N ASP A 190 -8.83 6.82 1.77
CA ASP A 190 -8.91 5.76 2.77
C ASP A 190 -9.46 4.45 2.19
N CYS A 191 -10.09 4.54 1.02
CA CYS A 191 -10.70 3.43 0.28
C CYS A 191 -9.77 2.83 -0.78
N VAL A 192 -8.46 3.07 -0.66
CA VAL A 192 -7.41 2.44 -1.46
C VAL A 192 -6.38 1.72 -0.59
N ALA A 193 -5.89 0.58 -1.05
CA ALA A 193 -4.86 -0.17 -0.35
C ALA A 193 -3.90 -0.89 -1.31
N ALA A 194 -2.63 -0.97 -0.91
CA ALA A 194 -1.62 -1.72 -1.63
C ALA A 194 -1.48 -3.15 -1.08
N PHE A 195 -1.31 -4.11 -1.98
CA PHE A 195 -1.10 -5.52 -1.67
C PHE A 195 0.11 -6.05 -2.42
N ASP A 196 0.87 -6.93 -1.78
CA ASP A 196 1.91 -7.70 -2.45
C ASP A 196 1.32 -8.90 -3.23
N ARG A 197 2.16 -9.62 -3.95
CA ARG A 197 1.77 -10.83 -4.72
C ARG A 197 1.15 -11.94 -3.86
N ALA A 198 1.41 -11.96 -2.55
CA ALA A 198 0.82 -12.93 -1.64
C ALA A 198 -0.54 -12.44 -1.06
N GLY A 199 -1.03 -11.28 -1.50
CA GLY A 199 -2.25 -10.66 -0.99
C GLY A 199 -2.07 -10.01 0.38
N ARG A 200 -0.84 -9.81 0.86
CA ARG A 200 -0.59 -9.14 2.14
C ARG A 200 -0.63 -7.64 1.95
N ARG A 201 -1.37 -6.95 2.83
CA ARG A 201 -1.46 -5.49 2.81
C ARG A 201 -0.11 -4.86 3.09
N ARG A 202 0.27 -3.88 2.26
CA ARG A 202 1.47 -3.06 2.38
C ARG A 202 1.07 -1.64 2.77
N PRO A 203 1.87 -0.93 3.57
CA PRO A 203 1.64 0.49 3.81
C PRO A 203 1.65 1.24 2.47
N LEU A 204 0.61 2.02 2.20
CA LEU A 204 0.56 2.93 1.05
C LEU A 204 0.88 4.35 1.52
N ARG A 205 1.75 5.05 0.80
CA ARG A 205 2.18 6.42 1.08
C ARG A 205 1.96 7.25 -0.17
N VAL A 206 1.17 8.30 -0.03
CA VAL A 206 0.97 9.29 -1.08
C VAL A 206 2.06 10.35 -0.95
N VAL A 207 2.71 10.65 -2.06
CA VAL A 207 3.74 11.69 -2.19
C VAL A 207 3.19 12.77 -3.11
N ASP A 208 3.26 14.01 -2.68
CA ASP A 208 2.90 15.14 -3.52
C ASP A 208 4.11 15.49 -4.40
N ALA A 209 4.22 14.79 -5.51
CA ALA A 209 5.36 14.88 -6.40
C ALA A 209 4.96 14.70 -7.87
N GLU A 210 5.65 15.42 -8.73
CA GLU A 210 5.41 15.45 -10.19
C GLU A 210 6.69 15.06 -10.95
N PRO A 211 6.58 14.54 -12.18
CA PRO A 211 7.76 14.27 -13.00
C PRO A 211 8.61 15.53 -13.20
N ARG A 212 9.92 15.43 -12.98
CA ARG A 212 10.85 16.51 -13.32
C ARG A 212 10.81 16.76 -14.82
N GLU A 213 10.68 18.02 -15.21
CA GLU A 213 10.91 18.41 -16.59
C GLU A 213 12.42 18.29 -16.88
N SER A 214 12.83 17.20 -17.52
CA SER A 214 14.18 17.10 -18.09
C SER A 214 14.26 18.07 -19.25
N PHE A 215 14.78 19.28 -18.99
CA PHE A 215 15.28 20.12 -20.06
C PHE A 215 16.45 19.37 -20.68
N ASP A 216 16.24 18.87 -21.90
CA ASP A 216 17.31 18.37 -22.77
C ASP A 216 18.37 19.48 -22.84
N GLU A 217 19.50 19.27 -22.16
CA GLU A 217 20.64 20.18 -22.27
C GLU A 217 20.98 20.23 -23.76
N PRO A 218 21.00 21.41 -24.41
CA PRO A 218 21.21 21.48 -25.85
C PRO A 218 22.55 20.80 -26.14
N VAL A 219 22.49 19.65 -26.83
CA VAL A 219 23.66 18.92 -27.32
C VAL A 219 24.59 19.96 -27.95
N PRO A 220 25.80 20.18 -27.42
CA PRO A 220 26.71 21.13 -28.01
C PRO A 220 26.91 20.67 -29.45
N THR A 221 26.44 21.50 -30.39
CA THR A 221 26.62 21.25 -31.82
C THR A 221 28.11 21.27 -32.06
N VAL A 222 28.73 20.08 -32.04
CA VAL A 222 30.12 19.92 -32.41
C VAL A 222 30.24 20.45 -33.83
N GLY A 223 31.05 21.49 -33.97
CA GLY A 223 31.15 22.29 -35.17
C GLY A 223 31.25 21.45 -36.43
N SER A 224 30.49 21.86 -37.44
CA SER A 224 30.62 21.45 -38.83
C SER A 224 32.08 21.62 -39.27
N ALA A 225 32.88 20.56 -39.09
CA ALA A 225 34.23 20.50 -39.59
C ALA A 225 34.17 20.54 -41.12
N ALA A 226 34.87 21.52 -41.67
CA ALA A 226 35.01 21.77 -43.09
C ALA A 226 35.37 20.50 -43.86
N SER A 227 34.70 20.31 -44.99
CA SER A 227 35.05 19.33 -46.00
C SER A 227 36.52 19.50 -46.43
N PRO A 228 37.35 18.45 -46.42
CA PRO A 228 38.62 18.51 -47.12
C PRO A 228 38.37 18.47 -48.63
N SER A 229 38.83 19.51 -49.33
CA SER A 229 38.87 19.59 -50.79
C SER A 229 39.64 18.41 -51.39
N ALA A 230 39.09 17.83 -52.46
CA ALA A 230 39.69 16.74 -53.22
C ALA A 230 41.01 17.15 -53.90
N PRO A 231 41.99 16.24 -54.05
CA PRO A 231 43.17 16.48 -54.87
C PRO A 231 42.85 16.36 -56.36
N THR A 232 43.28 17.37 -57.12
CA THR A 232 43.33 17.43 -58.59
C THR A 232 44.16 16.27 -59.15
N PRO A 233 43.66 15.47 -60.11
CA PRO A 233 44.52 14.59 -60.89
C PRO A 233 45.25 15.42 -61.97
N ALA A 234 46.57 15.37 -61.93
CA ALA A 234 47.42 15.77 -63.04
C ALA A 234 47.50 14.59 -64.01
N ASP A 235 47.06 14.79 -65.24
CA ASP A 235 47.47 13.96 -66.38
C ASP A 235 48.00 14.89 -67.47
N GLY A 236 49.18 14.53 -67.99
CA GLY A 236 49.74 15.04 -69.23
C GLY A 236 49.42 14.11 -70.39
#